data_AF-A0A7C4F7K5-F1
#
_entry.id   AF-A0A7C4F7K5-F1
#
_cell.length_a   1.000
_cell.length_b   1.000
_cell.length_c   1.000
_cell.angle_alpha   90.00
_cell.angle_beta   90.00
_cell.angle_gamma   90.00
#
_symmetry.space_group_name_H-M   'P 1'
#
loop_
_entity.id
_entity.type
_entity.pdbx_description
1 polymer ?
#
loop_
_entity_poly.entity_id
_entity_poly.type
_entity_poly.pdbx_seq_one_letter_code
_entity_poly.pdbx_strand_id
1 'polypeptide(L)'
;MHCNVLELRGLSGLDNVEDGLRWLAEMGVRLPVISDGERGLFSLYDGRIIRQPAFRMSVIDPSGAGDVLCAGILFKLSELLQRKRFECLSRVCSRTINVWASCWSRMRRGDRDHARRHI
;
A
#
# COMPACT_ATOMS: atom_id res chain seq x y z
N MET A 1 -6.32 7.85 -3.47
CA MET A 1 -5.33 7.79 -4.55
C MET A 1 -4.15 6.99 -4.05
N HIS A 2 -3.71 6.00 -4.82
CA HIS A 2 -2.45 5.31 -4.58
C HIS A 2 -1.45 5.73 -5.66
N CYS A 3 -0.20 5.95 -5.24
CA CYS A 3 0.94 6.08 -6.15
C CYS A 3 2.23 5.70 -5.40
N ASN A 4 3.33 5.53 -6.12
CA ASN A 4 4.65 5.35 -5.53
C ASN A 4 5.40 6.70 -5.37
N VAL A 5 6.55 6.69 -4.69
CA VAL A 5 7.35 7.91 -4.44
C VAL A 5 7.84 8.61 -5.71
N LEU A 6 8.10 7.87 -6.79
CA LEU A 6 8.54 8.45 -8.08
C LEU A 6 7.36 9.15 -8.77
N GLU A 7 6.19 8.54 -8.76
CA GLU A 7 4.95 9.13 -9.28
C GLU A 7 4.55 10.37 -8.46
N LEU A 8 4.67 10.32 -7.14
CA LEU A 8 4.43 11.48 -6.27
C LEU A 8 5.34 12.66 -6.64
N ARG A 9 6.64 12.38 -6.83
CA ARG A 9 7.62 13.39 -7.27
C ARG A 9 7.28 13.94 -8.63
N GLY A 10 6.93 13.08 -9.59
CA GLY A 10 6.54 13.50 -10.94
C GLY A 10 5.29 14.39 -10.96
N LEU A 11 4.33 14.13 -10.07
CA LEU A 11 3.09 14.90 -9.97
C LEU A 11 3.22 16.21 -9.20
N SER A 12 3.96 16.20 -8.09
CA SER A 12 4.02 17.33 -7.15
C SER A 12 5.27 18.20 -7.32
N GLY A 13 6.33 17.68 -7.93
CA GLY A 13 7.66 18.30 -7.94
C GLY A 13 8.38 18.27 -6.59
N LEU A 14 7.84 17.57 -5.58
CA LEU A 14 8.36 17.56 -4.21
C LEU A 14 9.14 16.27 -3.91
N ASP A 15 10.35 16.41 -3.37
CA ASP A 15 11.21 15.26 -3.02
C ASP A 15 10.85 14.59 -1.70
N ASN A 16 10.22 15.35 -0.79
CA ASN A 16 9.79 14.90 0.53
C ASN A 16 8.40 14.27 0.43
N VAL A 17 8.27 13.02 0.89
CA VAL A 17 7.02 12.24 0.85
C VAL A 17 5.93 12.87 1.70
N GLU A 18 6.25 13.44 2.87
CA GLU A 18 5.25 14.10 3.72
C GLU A 18 4.73 15.39 3.10
N ASP A 19 5.60 16.16 2.46
CA ASP A 19 5.19 17.40 1.78
C ASP A 19 4.33 17.06 0.56
N GLY A 20 4.70 16.03 -0.21
CA GLY A 20 3.85 15.51 -1.28
C GLY A 20 2.51 14.98 -0.78
N LEU A 21 2.47 14.33 0.39
CA LEU A 21 1.21 13.91 1.03
C LEU A 21 0.31 15.09 1.40
N ARG A 22 0.88 16.14 1.97
CA ARG A 22 0.16 17.39 2.30
C ARG A 22 -0.35 18.07 1.03
N TRP A 23 0.50 18.18 0.01
CA TRP A 23 0.13 18.70 -1.30
C TRP A 23 -1.04 17.92 -1.92
N LEU A 24 -1.03 16.58 -1.89
CA LEU A 24 -2.16 15.77 -2.37
C LEU A 24 -3.46 16.08 -1.60
N ALA A 25 -3.38 16.26 -0.28
CA ALA A 25 -4.55 16.62 0.51
C ALA A 25 -5.07 18.03 0.21
N GLU A 26 -4.18 18.99 -0.02
CA GLU A 26 -4.53 20.34 -0.49
C GLU A 26 -5.23 20.31 -1.85
N MET A 27 -4.83 19.37 -2.73
CA MET A 27 -5.50 19.09 -4.00
C MET A 27 -6.84 18.33 -3.85
N GLY A 28 -7.30 18.07 -2.62
CA GLY A 28 -8.60 17.45 -2.33
C GLY A 28 -8.56 15.91 -2.21
N VAL A 29 -7.38 15.28 -2.27
CA VAL A 29 -7.27 13.84 -2.09
C VAL A 29 -7.51 13.48 -0.62
N ARG A 30 -8.67 12.88 -0.33
CA ARG A 30 -9.07 12.50 1.05
C ARG A 30 -8.33 11.31 1.63
N LEU A 31 -7.73 10.50 0.75
CA LEU A 31 -7.02 9.28 1.13
C LEU A 31 -5.81 9.07 0.21
N PRO A 32 -4.71 9.82 0.41
CA PRO A 32 -3.48 9.60 -0.34
C PRO A 32 -2.68 8.46 0.31
N VAL A 33 -2.26 7.48 -0.49
CA VAL A 33 -1.45 6.34 -0.06
C VAL A 33 -0.21 6.27 -0.94
N ILE A 34 0.96 6.41 -0.34
CA ILE A 34 2.24 6.43 -1.05
C ILE A 34 3.02 5.17 -0.70
N SER A 35 3.41 4.39 -1.70
CA SER A 35 4.30 3.24 -1.52
C SER A 35 5.76 3.58 -1.80
N ASP A 36 6.65 3.13 -0.93
CA ASP A 36 8.09 3.41 -0.95
C ASP A 36 8.91 2.13 -0.71
N GLY A 37 8.60 1.06 -1.46
CA GLY A 37 9.33 -0.21 -1.42
C GLY A 37 9.62 -0.69 0.01
N GLU A 38 10.91 -0.78 0.36
CA GLU A 38 11.39 -1.24 1.69
C GLU A 38 11.08 -0.28 2.85
N ARG A 39 10.85 1.01 2.57
CA ARG A 39 10.43 2.00 3.57
C ARG A 39 8.95 1.88 3.90
N GLY A 40 8.20 1.12 3.09
CA GLY A 40 6.82 0.74 3.35
C GLY A 40 5.80 1.69 2.73
N LEU A 41 4.76 2.03 3.49
CA LEU A 41 3.68 2.91 3.04
C LEU A 41 3.59 4.16 3.92
N PHE A 42 3.24 5.27 3.27
CA PHE A 42 2.94 6.55 3.90
C PHE A 42 1.53 6.97 3.52
N SER A 43 0.82 7.61 4.44
CA SER A 43 -0.51 8.15 4.17
C SER A 43 -0.78 9.37 5.03
N LEU A 44 -1.74 10.20 4.64
CA LEU A 44 -2.22 11.35 5.41
C LEU A 44 -3.70 11.16 5.71
N TYR A 45 -4.05 11.21 6.99
CA TYR A 45 -5.44 11.14 7.43
C TYR A 45 -5.64 12.09 8.61
N ASP A 46 -6.65 12.94 8.54
CA ASP A 46 -7.00 13.89 9.59
C ASP A 46 -5.78 14.74 10.05
N GLY A 47 -5.02 15.24 9.08
CA GLY A 47 -3.80 16.04 9.30
C GLY A 47 -2.59 15.26 9.84
N ARG A 48 -2.72 13.95 10.06
CA ARG A 48 -1.64 13.11 10.62
C ARG A 48 -1.02 12.21 9.57
N ILE A 49 0.31 12.23 9.52
CA ILE A 49 1.08 11.28 8.72
C ILE A 49 1.05 9.91 9.41
N ILE A 50 0.61 8.92 8.66
CA ILE A 50 0.61 7.51 9.06
C ILE A 50 1.74 6.84 8.28
N ARG A 51 2.64 6.17 9.01
CA ARG A 51 3.73 5.39 8.43
C ARG A 51 3.55 3.93 8.77
N GLN A 52 3.77 3.10 7.78
CA GLN A 52 3.64 1.66 7.89
C GLN A 52 4.89 1.02 7.30
N PRO A 53 5.79 0.46 8.12
CA PRO A 53 7.00 -0.18 7.62
C PRO A 53 6.70 -1.33 6.66
N ALA A 54 7.60 -1.57 5.70
CA ALA A 54 7.53 -2.77 4.87
C ALA A 54 7.83 -4.02 5.71
N PHE A 55 7.29 -5.16 5.29
CA PHE A 55 7.71 -6.44 5.83
C PHE A 55 9.07 -6.83 5.27
N ARG A 56 10.00 -7.24 6.14
CA ARG A 56 11.29 -7.78 5.71
C ARG A 56 11.10 -9.17 5.12
N MET A 57 11.34 -9.31 3.83
CA MET A 57 11.31 -10.58 3.12
C MET A 57 12.13 -10.51 1.82
N SER A 58 12.57 -11.67 1.35
CA SER A 58 13.21 -11.81 0.03
C SER A 58 12.16 -11.60 -1.07
N VAL A 59 12.27 -10.50 -1.82
CA VAL A 59 11.42 -10.22 -2.98
C VAL A 59 11.91 -11.07 -4.16
N ILE A 60 11.02 -11.88 -4.73
CA ILE A 60 11.32 -12.72 -5.91
C ILE A 60 10.92 -11.96 -7.19
N ASP A 61 9.70 -11.42 -7.22
CA ASP A 61 9.19 -10.57 -8.30
C ASP A 61 8.30 -9.46 -7.71
N PRO A 62 8.65 -8.17 -7.86
CA PRO A 62 7.85 -7.06 -7.37
C PRO A 62 6.66 -6.69 -8.29
N SER A 63 6.53 -7.34 -9.44
CA SER A 63 5.46 -7.05 -10.41
C SER A 63 4.07 -7.23 -9.79
N GLY A 64 3.19 -6.25 -9.98
CA GLY A 64 1.83 -6.27 -9.43
C GLY A 64 1.72 -5.96 -7.93
N ALA A 65 2.82 -5.63 -7.24
CA ALA A 65 2.80 -5.25 -5.82
C ALA A 65 1.85 -4.07 -5.52
N GLY A 66 1.78 -3.10 -6.46
CA GLY A 66 0.86 -1.96 -6.40
C GLY A 66 -0.61 -2.37 -6.56
N ASP A 67 -0.91 -3.26 -7.51
CA ASP A 67 -2.27 -3.75 -7.74
C ASP A 67 -2.80 -4.54 -6.54
N VAL A 68 -1.96 -5.39 -5.95
CA VAL A 68 -2.29 -6.16 -4.75
C VAL A 68 -2.54 -5.22 -3.56
N LEU A 69 -1.76 -4.14 -3.43
CA LEU A 69 -1.98 -3.12 -2.41
C LEU A 69 -3.32 -2.43 -2.60
N CYS A 70 -3.60 -1.94 -3.82
CA CYS A 70 -4.88 -1.31 -4.17
C CYS A 70 -6.07 -2.23 -3.88
N ALA A 71 -5.99 -3.49 -4.31
CA ALA A 71 -7.03 -4.49 -4.06
C ALA A 71 -7.27 -4.69 -2.56
N GLY A 72 -6.20 -4.79 -1.75
CA GLY A 72 -6.32 -4.92 -0.31
C GLY A 72 -6.98 -3.71 0.37
N ILE A 73 -6.68 -2.49 -0.08
CA ILE A 73 -7.27 -1.25 0.44
C ILE A 73 -8.76 -1.22 0.10
N LEU A 74 -9.11 -1.46 -1.16
CA LEU A 74 -10.50 -1.45 -1.64
C LEU A 74 -11.34 -2.52 -0.95
N PHE A 75 -10.82 -3.74 -0.82
CA PHE A 75 -11.48 -4.82 -0.11
C PHE A 75 -11.82 -4.42 1.32
N LYS A 76 -10.85 -3.85 2.06
CA LYS A 76 -11.08 -3.46 3.45
C LYS A 76 -12.04 -2.29 3.58
N LEU A 77 -11.94 -1.31 2.69
CA LEU A 77 -12.85 -0.17 2.65
C LEU A 77 -14.29 -0.63 2.41
N SER A 78 -14.49 -1.56 1.47
CA SER A 78 -15.79 -2.16 1.18
C SER A 78 -16.40 -2.85 2.42
N GLU A 79 -15.61 -3.67 3.12
CA GLU A 79 -16.03 -4.35 4.36
C GLU A 79 -16.46 -3.35 5.45
N LEU A 80 -15.73 -2.24 5.60
CA LEU A 80 -16.02 -1.19 6.58
C LEU A 80 -17.27 -0.39 6.24
N LEU A 81 -17.47 -0.07 4.96
CA LEU A 81 -18.67 0.61 4.46
C LEU A 81 -19.92 -0.26 4.70
N GLN A 82 -19.85 -1.55 4.40
CA GLN A 82 -20.95 -2.49 4.67
C GLN A 82 -21.30 -2.57 6.15
N ARG A 83 -20.31 -2.45 7.03
CA ARG A 83 -20.49 -2.50 8.49
C ARG A 83 -20.84 -1.14 9.12
N LYS A 84 -21.03 -0.07 8.31
CA LYS A 84 -21.17 1.33 8.76
C LYS A 84 -20.12 1.75 9.80
N ARG A 85 -18.91 1.18 9.70
CA ARG A 85 -17.79 1.49 10.60
C ARG A 85 -16.85 2.46 9.89
N PHE A 86 -16.95 3.73 10.28
CA PHE A 86 -15.93 4.72 9.92
C PHE A 86 -14.72 4.49 10.83
N GLU A 87 -13.75 3.69 10.38
CA GLU A 87 -12.49 3.48 11.10
C GLU A 87 -11.41 4.47 10.67
N CYS A 88 -10.54 4.83 11.62
CA CYS A 88 -9.32 5.60 11.36
C CYS A 88 -8.45 4.87 10.33
N LEU A 89 -7.86 5.63 9.40
CA LEU A 89 -7.09 5.07 8.30
C LEU A 89 -5.89 4.24 8.77
N SER A 90 -5.30 4.58 9.91
CA SER A 90 -4.22 3.78 10.50
C SER A 90 -4.67 2.34 10.77
N ARG A 91 -5.94 2.11 11.11
CA ARG A 91 -6.53 0.77 11.30
C ARG A 91 -6.86 0.07 9.99
N VAL A 92 -7.24 0.82 8.96
CA VAL A 92 -7.42 0.30 7.59
C VAL A 92 -6.08 -0.18 7.07
N CYS A 93 -5.07 0.69 7.01
CA CYS A 93 -3.71 0.37 6.59
C CYS A 93 -3.13 -0.80 7.42
N SER A 94 -3.17 -0.73 8.76
CA SER A 94 -2.63 -1.79 9.65
C SER A 94 -3.27 -3.17 9.46
N ARG A 95 -4.52 -3.26 8.98
CA ARG A 95 -5.22 -4.53 8.71
C ARG A 95 -5.14 -4.94 7.25
N THR A 96 -5.12 -3.97 6.33
CA THR A 96 -4.86 -4.19 4.90
C THR A 96 -3.46 -4.72 4.66
N ILE A 97 -2.49 -4.33 5.49
CA ILE A 97 -1.19 -4.99 5.67
C ILE A 97 -1.29 -6.50 5.74
N ASN A 98 -2.25 -7.05 6.49
CA ASN A 98 -2.34 -8.50 6.65
C ASN A 98 -2.88 -9.15 5.37
N VAL A 99 -3.70 -8.45 4.59
CA VAL A 99 -4.13 -8.89 3.26
C VAL A 99 -2.96 -8.80 2.28
N TRP A 100 -2.17 -7.72 2.34
CA TRP A 100 -0.94 -7.55 1.57
C TRP A 100 0.07 -8.65 1.91
N ALA A 101 0.38 -8.87 3.19
CA ALA A 101 1.24 -9.94 3.70
C ALA A 101 0.71 -11.35 3.38
N SER A 102 -0.61 -11.56 3.36
CA SER A 102 -1.21 -12.85 3.01
C SER A 102 -1.13 -13.15 1.51
N CYS A 103 -1.40 -12.16 0.65
CA CYS A 103 -1.18 -12.28 -0.80
C CYS A 103 0.32 -12.44 -1.11
N TRP A 104 1.18 -11.72 -0.39
CA TRP A 104 2.63 -11.79 -0.55
C TRP A 104 3.24 -13.11 -0.05
N SER A 105 2.69 -13.69 1.01
CA SER A 105 3.03 -15.04 1.50
C SER A 105 2.60 -16.14 0.52
N ARG A 106 1.63 -15.87 -0.37
CA ARG A 106 1.24 -16.78 -1.46
C ARG A 106 2.19 -16.65 -2.66
N MET A 107 2.70 -15.46 -2.96
CA MET A 107 3.77 -15.28 -3.96
C MET A 107 5.05 -16.07 -3.60
N ARG A 108 5.36 -16.22 -2.30
CA ARG A 108 6.45 -17.10 -1.81
C ARG A 108 6.21 -18.60 -2.06
N ARG A 109 4.96 -19.02 -2.28
CA ARG A 109 4.59 -20.44 -2.50
C ARG A 109 4.53 -20.85 -3.96
N GLY A 110 4.55 -19.90 -4.90
CA GLY A 110 4.52 -20.18 -6.34
C GLY A 110 5.74 -20.94 -6.87
N ASP A 111 6.83 -21.02 -6.11
CA ASP A 111 8.11 -21.56 -6.57
C ASP A 111 8.34 -23.05 -6.24
N ARG A 112 7.38 -23.75 -5.61
CA ARG A 112 7.51 -25.21 -5.42
C ARG A 112 6.87 -26.06 -6.51
N ASP A 113 5.95 -25.50 -7.30
CA ASP A 113 5.21 -26.27 -8.30
C ASP A 113 5.74 -26.07 -9.74
N HIS A 114 6.53 -25.03 -10.02
CA HIS A 114 7.12 -24.84 -11.35
C HIS A 114 8.49 -25.52 -11.53
N ALA A 115 9.24 -25.73 -10.45
CA ALA A 115 10.54 -26.40 -10.46
C ALA A 115 10.48 -27.94 -10.65
N ARG A 116 9.30 -28.53 -10.87
CA ARG A 116 9.10 -29.99 -11.05
C ARG A 116 8.57 -30.40 -12.43
N ARG A 117 8.58 -29.51 -13.43
CA ARG A 117 8.13 -29.84 -14.80
C ARG A 117 9.23 -29.86 -15.86
N HIS A 118 10.49 -29.75 -15.44
CA HIS A 118 11.66 -29.96 -16.30
C HIS A 118 12.74 -30.76 -15.55
N ILE A 119 12.41 -32.02 -15.24
CA ILE A 119 13.37 -33.13 -15.11
C ILE A 119 12.76 -34.30 -15.87
#